data_AF-A0A183DFD5-F1
#
_entry.id   AF-A0A183DFD5-F1
#
_cell.length_a   1.000
_cell.length_b   1.000
_cell.length_c   1.000
_cell.angle_alpha   90.00
_cell.angle_beta   90.00
_cell.angle_gamma   90.00
#
_symmetry.space_group_name_H-M   'P 1'
#
loop_
_entity.id
_entity.type
_entity.pdbx_description
1 polymer ?
#
loop_
_entity_poly.entity_id
_entity_poly.type
_entity_poly.pdbx_seq_one_letter_code
_entity_poly.pdbx_strand_id
1 'polypeptide(L)'
;LQDLELDGTGDHVYALTPKKLQVQVVKIRVRQCGGSGDCRSCLDQRDPYCGWCVLNNACVPESNCTKSIPSTAHDWLTYQNGRCPAYEFSLIFITSASFLNVELENLPNLGGSLSCIFDFGSARGSVVVDAEPNGDQDNRIKTLNTAAAAYVYKSAEKHLKMRVFERTGKCQDFVTVLLRVENG
;
A
#
# COMPACT_ATOMS: atom_id res chain seq x y z
N LEU A 1 -40.61 5.21 18.68
CA LEU A 1 -39.84 5.38 17.43
C LEU A 1 -38.49 4.71 17.66
N GLN A 2 -37.91 4.03 16.66
CA GLN A 2 -36.50 3.69 16.72
C GLN A 2 -35.71 5.01 16.62
N ASP A 3 -34.83 5.27 17.58
CA ASP A 3 -34.03 6.50 17.63
C ASP A 3 -32.91 6.52 16.56
N LEU A 4 -32.73 5.40 15.85
CA LEU A 4 -31.77 5.18 14.77
C LEU A 4 -32.44 4.43 13.61
N GLU A 5 -32.32 4.95 12.39
CA GLU A 5 -32.85 4.34 11.15
C GLU A 5 -31.76 4.36 10.06
N LEU A 6 -31.63 3.28 9.29
CA LEU A 6 -30.75 3.25 8.11
C LEU A 6 -31.42 3.87 6.89
N ASP A 7 -30.65 4.49 6.01
CA ASP A 7 -31.14 4.88 4.69
C ASP A 7 -31.34 3.66 3.77
N GLY A 8 -32.03 3.85 2.64
CA GLY A 8 -32.38 2.75 1.73
C GLY A 8 -31.18 2.02 1.11
N THR A 9 -29.97 2.59 1.19
CA THR A 9 -28.73 1.94 0.72
C THR A 9 -27.90 1.35 1.86
N GLY A 10 -28.21 1.69 3.11
CA GLY A 10 -27.41 1.33 4.29
C GLY A 10 -26.10 2.12 4.43
N ASP A 11 -25.90 3.19 3.65
CA ASP A 11 -24.69 4.02 3.72
C ASP A 11 -24.75 5.03 4.87
N HIS A 12 -25.96 5.37 5.33
CA HIS A 12 -26.14 6.35 6.40
C HIS A 12 -27.12 5.88 7.45
N VAL A 13 -26.85 6.29 8.69
CA VAL A 13 -27.76 6.21 9.83
C VAL A 13 -28.32 7.60 10.10
N TYR A 14 -29.63 7.71 10.17
CA TYR A 14 -30.33 8.86 10.70
C TYR A 14 -30.55 8.66 12.19
N ALA A 15 -29.97 9.55 13.00
CA ALA A 15 -30.06 9.52 14.46
C ALA A 15 -30.86 10.71 14.99
N LEU A 16 -31.80 10.44 15.90
CA LEU A 16 -32.50 11.48 16.64
C LEU A 16 -31.67 11.86 17.86
N THR A 17 -31.22 13.11 17.92
CA THR A 17 -30.44 13.64 19.04
C THR A 17 -31.22 14.71 19.80
N PRO A 18 -31.42 14.57 21.13
CA PRO A 18 -32.05 15.60 21.93
C PRO A 18 -31.07 16.77 22.13
N LYS A 19 -31.46 17.98 21.71
CA LYS A 19 -30.68 19.19 21.89
C LYS A 19 -31.50 20.24 22.64
N LYS A 20 -31.26 20.35 23.95
CA LYS A 20 -31.91 21.25 24.93
C LYS A 20 -33.45 21.17 24.94
N LEU A 21 -34.12 21.72 23.94
CA LEU A 21 -35.59 21.85 23.84
C LEU A 21 -36.16 21.29 22.52
N GLN A 22 -35.34 20.71 21.65
CA GLN A 22 -35.78 20.16 20.36
C GLN A 22 -35.05 18.85 20.03
N VAL A 23 -35.70 17.98 19.27
CA VAL A 23 -35.07 16.80 18.66
C VAL A 23 -34.52 17.19 17.29
N GLN A 24 -33.26 16.85 17.01
CA GLN A 24 -32.64 17.05 15.70
C GLN A 24 -32.32 15.71 15.04
N VAL A 25 -32.52 15.63 13.72
CA VAL A 25 -32.09 14.49 12.90
C VAL A 25 -30.66 14.74 12.44
N VAL A 26 -29.74 13.84 12.78
CA VAL A 26 -28.35 13.85 12.31
C VAL A 26 -28.16 12.70 11.33
N LYS A 27 -27.54 12.97 10.18
CA LYS A 27 -27.18 11.95 9.19
C LYS A 27 -25.70 11.59 9.36
N ILE A 28 -25.41 10.34 9.67
CA ILE A 28 -24.07 9.82 9.95
C ILE A 28 -23.73 8.80 8.88
N ARG A 29 -22.53 8.85 8.28
CA ARG A 29 -22.08 7.77 7.38
C ARG A 29 -21.75 6.52 8.20
N VAL A 30 -22.21 5.38 7.74
CA VAL A 30 -21.90 4.06 8.35
C VAL A 30 -20.42 3.73 8.18
N ARG A 31 -19.84 4.10 7.04
CA ARG A 31 -18.44 3.84 6.67
C ARG A 31 -17.66 5.14 6.54
N GLN A 32 -16.49 5.18 7.13
CA GLN A 32 -15.60 6.34 7.06
C GLN A 32 -14.17 5.89 6.77
N CYS A 33 -13.99 5.21 5.64
CA CYS A 33 -12.66 4.81 5.18
C CYS A 33 -11.83 6.04 4.83
N GLY A 34 -10.55 6.02 5.24
CA GLY A 34 -9.61 7.12 5.07
C GLY A 34 -8.92 7.48 6.38
N GLY A 35 -7.93 8.37 6.33
CA GLY A 35 -7.19 8.83 7.52
C GLY A 35 -5.93 8.01 7.88
N SER A 36 -5.82 6.76 7.42
CA SER A 36 -4.57 5.99 7.49
C SER A 36 -3.68 6.28 6.27
N GLY A 37 -2.43 6.68 6.52
CA GLY A 37 -1.45 6.97 5.47
C GLY A 37 -0.75 5.74 4.88
N ASP A 38 -0.97 4.56 5.46
CA ASP A 38 -0.33 3.32 5.05
C ASP A 38 -1.24 2.10 5.26
N CYS A 39 -0.88 1.00 4.60
CA CYS A 39 -1.64 -0.24 4.63
C CYS A 39 -1.83 -0.80 6.05
N ARG A 40 -0.80 -0.83 6.89
CA ARG A 40 -0.91 -1.43 8.23
C ARG A 40 -1.89 -0.63 9.09
N SER A 41 -1.75 0.69 9.08
CA SER A 41 -2.67 1.59 9.78
C SER A 41 -4.12 1.49 9.28
N CYS A 42 -4.35 1.11 8.01
CA CYS A 42 -5.70 0.84 7.49
C CYS A 42 -6.26 -0.47 8.05
N LEU A 43 -5.48 -1.56 7.99
CA LEU A 43 -5.93 -2.87 8.45
C LEU A 43 -6.09 -2.92 9.99
N ASP A 44 -5.29 -2.16 10.74
CA ASP A 44 -5.37 -2.08 12.20
C ASP A 44 -6.66 -1.39 12.70
N GLN A 45 -7.34 -0.60 11.87
CA GLN A 45 -8.65 -0.03 12.21
C GLN A 45 -9.74 -1.09 12.36
N ARG A 46 -9.56 -2.27 11.73
CA ARG A 46 -10.52 -3.39 11.78
C ARG A 46 -11.95 -3.01 11.39
N ASP A 47 -12.10 -1.99 10.55
CA ASP A 47 -13.38 -1.58 10.01
C ASP A 47 -13.79 -2.55 8.87
N PRO A 48 -14.90 -3.29 9.00
CA PRO A 48 -15.33 -4.27 8.00
C PRO A 48 -15.73 -3.65 6.65
N TYR A 49 -15.99 -2.35 6.59
CA TYR A 49 -16.32 -1.64 5.35
C TYR A 49 -15.08 -1.12 4.63
N CYS A 50 -13.90 -1.19 5.26
CA CYS A 50 -12.67 -0.60 4.77
C CYS A 50 -11.58 -1.65 4.53
N GLY A 51 -10.82 -1.41 3.46
CA GLY A 51 -9.65 -2.21 3.13
C GLY A 51 -8.61 -1.37 2.43
N TRP A 52 -7.39 -1.89 2.40
CA TRP A 52 -6.30 -1.24 1.68
C TRP A 52 -6.36 -1.61 0.21
N CYS A 53 -6.64 -0.63 -0.65
CA CYS A 53 -6.58 -0.80 -2.09
C CYS A 53 -5.15 -0.56 -2.56
N VAL A 54 -4.48 -1.61 -3.03
CA VAL A 54 -3.06 -1.55 -3.34
C VAL A 54 -2.80 -0.60 -4.50
N LEU A 55 -3.51 -0.72 -5.64
CA LEU A 55 -3.30 0.15 -6.80
C LEU A 55 -3.63 1.64 -6.55
N ASN A 56 -4.56 1.92 -5.64
CA ASN A 56 -4.87 3.30 -5.25
C ASN A 56 -3.91 3.83 -4.16
N ASN A 57 -3.11 2.96 -3.56
CA ASN A 57 -2.30 3.23 -2.38
C ASN A 57 -3.12 3.97 -1.29
N ALA A 58 -4.32 3.47 -1.01
CA ALA A 58 -5.29 4.15 -0.15
C ALA A 58 -6.22 3.19 0.60
N CYS A 59 -6.65 3.61 1.79
CA CYS A 59 -7.68 2.93 2.58
C CYS A 59 -9.07 3.36 2.10
N VAL A 60 -9.78 2.46 1.41
CA VAL A 60 -11.05 2.76 0.74
C VAL A 60 -12.01 1.58 0.87
N PRO A 61 -13.31 1.80 0.63
CA PRO A 61 -14.26 0.70 0.45
C PRO A 61 -13.95 -0.10 -0.81
N GLU A 62 -14.31 -1.39 -0.83
CA GLU A 62 -14.04 -2.28 -1.98
C GLU A 62 -14.59 -1.73 -3.29
N SER A 63 -15.79 -1.15 -3.27
CA SER A 63 -16.45 -0.53 -4.42
C SER A 63 -15.64 0.59 -5.08
N ASN A 64 -14.73 1.22 -4.33
CA ASN A 64 -13.92 2.34 -4.77
C ASN A 64 -12.47 1.93 -5.06
N CYS A 65 -12.15 0.64 -4.97
CA CYS A 65 -10.82 0.12 -5.24
C CYS A 65 -10.63 -0.16 -6.73
N THR A 66 -9.55 0.36 -7.31
CA THR A 66 -9.10 -0.07 -8.64
C THR A 66 -8.48 -1.46 -8.50
N LYS A 67 -8.99 -2.41 -9.26
CA LYS A 67 -8.53 -3.81 -9.24
C LYS A 67 -7.68 -4.11 -10.47
N SER A 68 -6.72 -5.02 -10.33
CA SER A 68 -5.94 -5.55 -11.45
C SER A 68 -6.81 -6.31 -12.44
N ILE A 69 -6.27 -6.57 -13.63
CA ILE A 69 -6.91 -7.41 -14.64
C ILE A 69 -5.94 -8.54 -15.03
N PRO A 70 -6.25 -9.82 -14.72
CA PRO A 70 -7.36 -10.28 -13.88
C PRO A 70 -7.25 -9.79 -12.43
N SER A 71 -8.41 -9.65 -11.77
CA SER A 71 -8.45 -9.24 -10.36
C SER A 71 -8.01 -10.38 -9.44
N THR A 72 -7.35 -10.02 -8.35
CA THR A 72 -6.80 -10.94 -7.36
C THR A 72 -7.19 -10.52 -5.94
N ALA A 73 -7.02 -11.44 -4.97
CA ALA A 73 -7.19 -11.12 -3.55
C ALA A 73 -6.19 -10.07 -3.03
N HIS A 74 -5.14 -9.75 -3.79
CA HIS A 74 -4.14 -8.75 -3.44
C HIS A 74 -4.52 -7.32 -3.88
N ASP A 75 -5.64 -7.13 -4.59
CA ASP A 75 -6.12 -5.80 -4.98
C ASP A 75 -6.66 -4.98 -3.80
N TRP A 76 -7.52 -5.62 -2.99
CA TRP A 76 -8.21 -5.00 -1.86
C TRP A 76 -8.07 -5.85 -0.60
N LEU A 77 -7.23 -5.40 0.32
CA LEU A 77 -6.82 -6.14 1.50
C LEU A 77 -7.72 -5.78 2.70
N THR A 78 -8.20 -6.79 3.43
CA THR A 78 -9.03 -6.61 4.62
C THR A 78 -8.25 -6.88 5.90
N TYR A 79 -8.75 -6.44 7.05
CA TYR A 79 -8.09 -6.69 8.33
C TYR A 79 -8.02 -8.17 8.72
N GLN A 80 -8.89 -9.01 8.15
CA GLN A 80 -8.98 -10.44 8.49
C GLN A 80 -7.89 -11.25 7.78
N ASN A 81 -7.67 -10.97 6.49
CA ASN A 81 -6.92 -11.85 5.59
C ASN A 81 -5.82 -11.10 4.83
N GLY A 82 -5.83 -9.77 4.88
CA GLY A 82 -4.95 -8.91 4.11
C GLY A 82 -3.53 -8.91 4.64
N ARG A 83 -2.57 -9.20 3.77
CA ARG A 83 -1.15 -8.97 4.03
C ARG A 83 -0.71 -7.80 3.19
N CYS A 84 -0.27 -6.74 3.86
CA CYS A 84 0.26 -5.57 3.17
C CYS A 84 1.47 -5.96 2.30
N PRO A 85 1.64 -5.30 1.14
CA PRO A 85 2.88 -5.42 0.38
C PRO A 85 4.07 -5.14 1.30
N ALA A 86 4.96 -6.11 1.41
CA ALA A 86 6.08 -6.09 2.32
C ALA A 86 7.29 -6.71 1.63
N TYR A 87 8.47 -6.33 2.10
CA TYR A 87 9.68 -7.02 1.71
C TYR A 87 9.77 -8.34 2.46
N GLU A 88 10.13 -9.43 1.78
CA GLU A 88 10.62 -10.60 2.50
C GLU A 88 12.07 -10.32 2.92
N PHE A 89 12.45 -10.71 4.14
CA PHE A 89 13.80 -10.48 4.66
C PHE A 89 14.84 -11.23 3.82
N SER A 90 15.36 -10.58 2.79
CA SER A 90 16.73 -10.79 2.37
C SER A 90 17.55 -9.70 3.02
N LEU A 91 18.29 -10.05 4.07
CA LEU A 91 19.41 -9.26 4.57
C LEU A 91 20.10 -8.62 3.35
N ILE A 92 20.14 -7.29 3.29
CA ILE A 92 20.86 -6.61 2.22
C ILE A 92 22.34 -6.88 2.47
N PHE A 93 22.86 -7.98 1.92
CA PHE A 93 24.25 -8.36 2.06
C PHE A 93 25.08 -7.52 1.12
N ILE A 94 25.59 -6.40 1.64
CA ILE A 94 26.48 -5.53 0.90
C ILE A 94 27.88 -6.14 0.96
N THR A 95 28.17 -7.09 0.07
CA THR A 95 29.54 -7.56 -0.14
C THR A 95 30.31 -6.54 -0.98
N SER A 96 31.64 -6.62 -1.05
CA SER A 96 32.48 -5.72 -1.87
C SER A 96 32.19 -5.73 -3.38
N ALA A 97 31.30 -6.62 -3.86
CA ALA A 97 30.75 -6.65 -5.22
C ALA A 97 29.25 -6.22 -5.31
N SER A 98 28.63 -5.91 -4.16
CA SER A 98 27.37 -5.18 -3.87
C SER A 98 26.22 -5.31 -4.88
N PHE A 99 25.43 -6.38 -4.80
CA PHE A 99 24.09 -6.46 -5.43
C PHE A 99 23.02 -6.15 -4.39
N LEU A 100 22.05 -5.28 -4.72
CA LEU A 100 20.86 -5.04 -3.90
C LEU A 100 19.73 -5.88 -4.48
N ASN A 101 19.44 -7.02 -3.84
CA ASN A 101 18.27 -7.82 -4.17
C ASN A 101 17.16 -7.49 -3.18
N VAL A 102 16.15 -6.75 -3.62
CA VAL A 102 14.93 -6.53 -2.85
C VAL A 102 13.85 -7.42 -3.44
N GLU A 103 13.28 -8.23 -2.58
CA GLU A 103 12.14 -9.05 -2.90
C GLU A 103 10.90 -8.51 -2.21
N LEU A 104 9.83 -8.31 -2.98
CA LEU A 104 8.53 -7.89 -2.47
C LEU A 104 7.51 -9.00 -2.65
N GLU A 105 6.60 -9.12 -1.69
CA GLU A 105 5.49 -10.06 -1.73
C GLU A 105 4.14 -9.37 -1.57
N ASN A 106 3.06 -10.13 -1.84
CA ASN A 106 1.66 -9.70 -1.70
C ASN A 106 1.30 -8.53 -2.63
N LEU A 107 1.90 -8.48 -3.82
CA LEU A 107 1.54 -7.52 -4.84
C LEU A 107 0.30 -8.00 -5.63
N PRO A 108 -0.60 -7.08 -6.06
CA PRO A 108 -1.61 -7.40 -7.05
C PRO A 108 -0.94 -7.69 -8.40
N ASN A 109 -1.73 -8.17 -9.36
CA ASN A 109 -1.22 -8.32 -10.71
C ASN A 109 -1.00 -6.94 -11.34
N LEU A 110 0.25 -6.48 -11.33
CA LEU A 110 0.62 -5.16 -11.84
C LEU A 110 0.71 -5.14 -13.38
N GLY A 111 0.84 -6.31 -14.02
CA GLY A 111 1.05 -6.42 -15.47
C GLY A 111 2.34 -5.77 -15.97
N GLY A 112 2.65 -6.02 -17.25
CA GLY A 112 3.69 -5.29 -17.97
C GLY A 112 5.13 -5.43 -17.42
N SER A 113 5.98 -4.47 -17.79
CA SER A 113 7.34 -4.35 -17.27
C SER A 113 7.34 -3.43 -16.07
N LEU A 114 7.89 -3.92 -14.95
CA LEU A 114 7.89 -3.21 -13.67
C LEU A 114 9.25 -2.56 -13.42
N SER A 115 9.22 -1.41 -12.74
CA SER A 115 10.41 -0.73 -12.27
C SER A 115 10.21 -0.31 -10.81
N CYS A 116 11.31 -0.28 -10.05
CA CYS A 116 11.33 0.19 -8.67
C CYS A 116 12.14 1.48 -8.58
N ILE A 117 11.63 2.45 -7.83
CA ILE A 117 12.33 3.69 -7.49
C ILE A 117 12.79 3.61 -6.04
N PHE A 118 14.09 3.66 -5.83
CA PHE A 118 14.67 3.91 -4.51
C PHE A 118 14.82 5.41 -4.32
N ASP A 119 14.09 5.96 -3.35
CA ASP A 119 14.11 7.38 -3.03
C ASP A 119 15.01 7.62 -1.81
N PHE A 120 16.12 8.34 -2.02
CA PHE A 120 17.14 8.66 -1.00
C PHE A 120 16.97 10.08 -0.45
N GLY A 121 15.79 10.68 -0.64
CA GLY A 121 15.49 12.03 -0.22
C GLY A 121 16.01 13.10 -1.18
N SER A 122 15.56 14.34 -0.96
CA SER A 122 15.73 15.47 -1.88
C SER A 122 17.19 15.83 -2.19
N ALA A 123 18.13 15.46 -1.31
CA ALA A 123 19.55 15.78 -1.46
C ALA A 123 20.34 14.77 -2.30
N ARG A 124 19.85 13.52 -2.44
CA ARG A 124 20.57 12.42 -3.12
C ARG A 124 19.85 11.90 -4.36
N GLY A 125 18.60 12.32 -4.57
CA GLY A 125 17.80 11.94 -5.72
C GLY A 125 17.23 10.53 -5.59
N SER A 126 16.82 9.95 -6.72
CA SER A 126 16.22 8.62 -6.76
C SER A 126 16.89 7.75 -7.81
N VAL A 127 16.98 6.45 -7.55
CA VAL A 127 17.53 5.46 -8.50
C VAL A 127 16.40 4.56 -8.97
N VAL A 128 16.24 4.48 -10.29
CA VAL A 128 15.29 3.56 -10.93
C VAL A 128 16.01 2.26 -11.27
N VAL A 129 15.43 1.14 -10.89
CA VAL A 129 15.88 -0.19 -11.27
C VAL A 129 14.75 -0.95 -11.95
N ASP A 130 15.08 -1.81 -12.89
CA ASP A 130 14.11 -2.73 -13.45
C ASP A 130 13.82 -3.85 -12.44
N ALA A 131 12.56 -4.30 -12.43
CA ALA A 131 12.08 -5.38 -11.58
C ALA A 131 11.53 -6.51 -12.45
N GLU A 132 11.86 -7.74 -12.06
CA GLU A 132 11.37 -8.94 -12.71
C GLU A 132 10.47 -9.73 -11.75
N PRO A 133 9.48 -10.47 -12.26
CA PRO A 133 8.78 -11.48 -11.46
C PRO A 133 9.78 -12.43 -10.78
N ASN A 134 9.58 -12.73 -9.50
CA ASN A 134 10.43 -13.71 -8.81
C ASN A 134 9.84 -15.12 -8.91
N GLY A 135 10.29 -15.89 -9.90
CA GLY A 135 9.86 -17.28 -10.11
C GLY A 135 8.43 -17.41 -10.63
N ASP A 136 7.77 -18.52 -10.31
CA ASP A 136 6.40 -18.84 -10.76
C ASP A 136 5.30 -18.10 -9.97
N GLN A 137 5.65 -17.16 -9.08
CA GLN A 137 4.70 -16.43 -8.23
C GLN A 137 4.46 -15.01 -8.75
N ASP A 138 3.30 -14.79 -9.38
CA ASP A 138 2.88 -13.50 -9.98
C ASP A 138 2.75 -12.33 -8.98
N ASN A 139 2.78 -12.59 -7.67
CA ASN A 139 2.67 -11.58 -6.62
C ASN A 139 4.02 -11.19 -6.00
N ARG A 140 5.13 -11.69 -6.56
CA ARG A 140 6.49 -11.41 -6.10
C ARG A 140 7.35 -10.79 -7.19
N ILE A 141 8.15 -9.81 -6.82
CA ILE A 141 9.14 -9.21 -7.72
C ILE A 141 10.51 -9.17 -7.06
N LYS A 142 11.55 -9.30 -7.88
CA LYS A 142 12.95 -9.11 -7.52
C LYS A 142 13.53 -7.94 -8.30
N THR A 143 14.33 -7.12 -7.64
CA THR A 143 15.08 -6.04 -8.32
C THR A 143 16.40 -6.54 -8.86
N LEU A 144 16.73 -6.20 -10.11
CA LEU A 144 18.01 -6.55 -10.71
C LEU A 144 18.95 -5.33 -10.76
N ASN A 145 19.75 -5.02 -9.71
CA ASN A 145 20.89 -4.09 -9.89
C ASN A 145 21.93 -4.01 -8.74
N THR A 146 23.16 -3.64 -9.12
CA THR A 146 24.28 -3.18 -8.27
C THR A 146 24.30 -1.64 -8.07
N ALA A 147 23.71 -0.85 -8.97
CA ALA A 147 23.79 0.61 -8.97
C ALA A 147 23.14 1.25 -7.72
N ALA A 148 21.97 0.76 -7.30
CA ALA A 148 21.32 1.21 -6.07
C ALA A 148 22.04 0.74 -4.80
N ALA A 149 22.75 -0.39 -4.85
CA ALA A 149 23.43 -0.97 -3.70
C ALA A 149 24.49 -0.02 -3.11
N ALA A 150 25.24 0.67 -3.97
CA ALA A 150 26.23 1.66 -3.55
C ALA A 150 25.59 2.87 -2.82
N TYR A 151 24.39 3.28 -3.23
CA TYR A 151 23.66 4.37 -2.58
C TYR A 151 23.03 3.94 -1.26
N VAL A 152 22.44 2.74 -1.21
CA VAL A 152 21.89 2.14 0.01
C VAL A 152 22.98 1.97 1.06
N TYR A 153 24.14 1.42 0.69
CA TYR A 153 25.30 1.27 1.59
C TYR A 153 25.78 2.60 2.17
N LYS A 154 25.84 3.64 1.33
CA LYS A 154 26.28 4.98 1.74
C LYS A 154 25.16 5.79 2.41
N SER A 155 23.97 5.22 2.55
CA SER A 155 22.85 5.89 3.19
C SER A 155 23.01 5.89 4.71
N ALA A 156 22.87 7.08 5.31
CA ALA A 156 22.71 7.20 6.76
C ALA A 156 21.24 6.97 7.18
N GLU A 157 20.32 6.87 6.22
CA GLU A 157 18.92 6.62 6.49
C GLU A 157 18.72 5.14 6.88
N LYS A 158 18.14 4.94 8.06
CA LYS A 158 17.73 3.60 8.52
C LYS A 158 16.52 3.06 7.77
N HIS A 159 15.79 3.95 7.10
CA HIS A 159 14.58 3.63 6.37
C HIS A 159 14.63 4.23 4.97
N LEU A 160 14.47 3.38 3.95
CA LEU A 160 14.45 3.81 2.56
C LEU A 160 13.04 3.63 1.99
N LYS A 161 12.54 4.64 1.28
CA LYS A 161 11.25 4.55 0.60
C LYS A 161 11.47 3.97 -0.79
N MET A 162 10.90 2.80 -1.03
CA MET A 162 10.86 2.18 -2.35
C MET A 162 9.47 2.31 -2.94
N ARG A 163 9.37 2.66 -4.22
CA ARG A 163 8.12 2.72 -4.96
C ARG A 163 8.14 1.78 -6.14
N VAL A 164 7.10 0.97 -6.30
CA VAL A 164 6.94 0.08 -7.45
C VAL A 164 5.95 0.72 -8.42
N PHE A 165 6.31 0.79 -9.70
CA PHE A 165 5.47 1.32 -10.75
C PHE A 165 5.59 0.49 -12.03
N GLU A 166 4.52 0.48 -12.82
CA GLU A 166 4.50 -0.10 -14.17
C GLU A 166 5.11 0.91 -15.15
N ARG A 167 5.99 0.46 -16.05
CA ARG A 167 6.71 1.31 -17.02
C ARG A 167 5.86 1.73 -18.23
N THR A 168 4.55 1.53 -18.19
CA THR A 168 3.66 2.03 -19.25
C THR A 168 3.53 3.56 -19.15
N GLY A 169 3.08 4.22 -20.23
CA GLY A 169 3.07 5.69 -20.37
C GLY A 169 2.26 6.48 -19.32
N LYS A 170 1.69 5.82 -18.29
CA LYS A 170 1.10 6.42 -17.10
C LYS A 170 1.97 6.04 -15.90
N CYS A 171 2.96 6.87 -15.56
CA CYS A 171 3.76 6.70 -14.35
C CYS A 171 2.90 6.96 -13.11
N GLN A 172 2.26 5.93 -12.56
CA GLN A 172 1.53 6.00 -11.31
C GLN A 172 2.21 5.11 -10.27
N ASP A 173 2.50 5.68 -9.10
CA ASP A 173 3.05 4.92 -7.98
C ASP A 173 1.99 3.93 -7.49
N PHE A 174 2.25 2.63 -7.60
CA PHE A 174 1.28 1.61 -7.17
C PHE A 174 1.53 1.18 -5.73
N VAL A 175 2.79 1.03 -5.33
CA VAL A 175 3.12 0.51 -3.99
C VAL A 175 4.28 1.28 -3.40
N THR A 176 4.09 1.78 -2.18
CA THR A 176 5.17 2.33 -1.37
C THR A 176 5.57 1.33 -0.29
N VAL A 177 6.86 1.02 -0.19
CA VAL A 177 7.43 0.15 0.84
C VAL A 177 8.52 0.89 1.59
N LEU A 178 8.49 0.82 2.92
CA LEU A 178 9.57 1.30 3.78
C LEU A 178 10.52 0.15 4.09
N LEU A 179 11.70 0.19 3.48
CA LEU A 179 12.77 -0.78 3.71
C LEU A 179 13.57 -0.37 4.95
N ARG A 180 13.98 -1.32 5.78
CA ARG A 180 14.96 -1.06 6.84
C ARG A 180 16.34 -1.44 6.33
N VAL A 181 17.33 -0.56 6.48
CA VAL A 181 18.72 -0.81 6.11
C VAL A 181 19.52 -1.06 7.39
N GLU A 182 20.17 -2.21 7.48
CA GLU A 182 21.15 -2.51 8.53
C GLU A 182 22.54 -2.57 7.90
N ASN A 183 23.45 -1.72 8.37
CA ASN A 183 24.85 -1.75 7.96
C ASN A 183 25.57 -2.77 8.86
N GLY A 184 26.13 -3.81 8.25
CA GLY A 184 27.03 -4.76 8.91
C GLY A 184 28.40 -4.17 9.19
#